data_AF-A0A972H7W8-F1
#
_entry.id   AF-A0A972H7W8-F1
#
_cell.length_a   1.000
_cell.length_b   1.000
_cell.length_c   1.000
_cell.angle_alpha   90.00
_cell.angle_beta   90.00
_cell.angle_gamma   90.00
#
_symmetry.space_group_name_H-M   'P 1'
#
loop_
_entity.id
_entity.type
_entity.pdbx_description
1 polymer ?
#
loop_
_entity_poly.entity_id
_entity_poly.type
_entity_poly.pdbx_seq_one_letter_code
_entity_poly.pdbx_strand_id
1 'polypeptide(L)' 'MEKPTATWEGFHMPGYFITHFTVNDAAAYDRYVEAVVPTIQAHQGKVLVATEDVQVIAGDVAHGRIVVVEFPSVADAEA' A
#
# COMPACT_ATOMS: atom_id res chain seq x y z
N MET A 1 -23.20 -0.79 5.54
CA MET A 1 -22.66 -2.14 5.76
C MET A 1 -21.46 -1.97 6.65
N GLU A 2 -21.56 -2.36 7.91
CA GLU A 2 -20.46 -2.27 8.87
C GLU A 2 -19.40 -3.30 8.47
N LYS A 3 -18.17 -2.85 8.19
CA LYS A 3 -17.07 -3.75 7.86
C LYS A 3 -16.80 -4.61 9.10
N PRO A 4 -16.72 -5.94 8.98
CA PRO A 4 -16.51 -6.80 10.14
C PRO A 4 -15.12 -6.53 10.73
N THR A 5 -15.06 -5.88 11.89
CA THR A 5 -13.89 -5.83 12.76
C THR A 5 -13.73 -7.21 13.40
N ALA A 6 -13.07 -8.13 12.69
CA ALA A 6 -12.67 -9.41 13.28
C ALA A 6 -11.67 -9.13 14.40
N THR A 7 -12.15 -9.14 15.64
CA THR A 7 -11.32 -9.06 16.85
C THR A 7 -11.09 -10.49 17.32
N TRP A 8 -9.93 -11.05 16.95
CA TRP A 8 -9.41 -12.22 17.66
C TRP A 8 -8.71 -11.69 18.90
N GLU A 9 -9.13 -12.14 20.09
CA GLU A 9 -8.69 -11.60 21.38
C GLU A 9 -7.15 -11.60 21.47
N GLY A 10 -6.56 -10.40 21.58
CA GLY A 10 -5.12 -10.17 21.69
C GLY A 10 -4.37 -9.86 20.39
N PHE A 11 -4.99 -9.98 19.22
CA PHE A 11 -4.38 -9.62 17.93
C PHE A 11 -5.00 -8.33 17.37
N HIS A 12 -4.22 -7.25 17.33
CA HIS A 12 -4.56 -6.08 16.54
C HIS A 12 -4.20 -6.36 15.09
N MET A 13 -5.20 -6.47 14.21
CA MET A 13 -4.94 -6.78 12.80
C MET A 13 -4.48 -5.52 12.06
N PRO A 14 -3.27 -5.53 11.46
CA PRO A 14 -2.80 -4.42 10.65
C PRO A 14 -3.65 -4.24 9.39
N GLY A 15 -3.73 -2.99 8.93
CA GLY A 15 -4.28 -2.64 7.63
C GLY A 15 -3.18 -2.68 6.56
N TYR A 16 -3.51 -3.12 5.35
CA TYR A 16 -2.57 -3.11 4.23
C TYR A 16 -3.15 -2.38 3.02
N PHE A 17 -2.46 -1.33 2.58
CA PHE A 17 -2.71 -0.71 1.30
C PHE A 17 -1.83 -1.36 0.24
N ILE A 18 -2.45 -2.06 -0.71
CA ILE A 18 -1.77 -2.82 -1.75
C ILE A 18 -2.19 -2.27 -3.10
N THR A 19 -1.22 -1.81 -3.88
CA THR A 19 -1.47 -1.29 -5.21
C THR A 19 -0.52 -1.87 -6.23
N HIS A 20 -1.04 -1.98 -7.45
CA HIS A 20 -0.29 -2.39 -8.61
C HIS A 20 -0.70 -1.48 -9.77
N PHE A 21 0.26 -0.76 -10.35
CA PHE A 21 -0.01 0.24 -11.39
C PHE A 21 1.19 0.45 -12.31
N THR A 22 0.94 0.93 -13.53
CA THR A 22 1.99 1.30 -14.48
C THR A 22 2.32 2.79 -14.36
N VAL A 23 3.61 3.12 -14.25
CA VAL A 23 4.09 4.51 -14.29
C VAL A 23 4.34 4.90 -15.74
N ASN A 24 3.54 5.83 -16.26
CA ASN A 24 3.67 6.32 -17.65
C ASN A 24 4.51 7.60 -17.76
N ASP A 25 4.74 8.31 -16.65
CA ASP A 25 5.58 9.51 -16.56
C ASP A 25 6.34 9.47 -15.22
N ALA A 26 7.65 9.19 -15.30
CA ALA A 26 8.50 9.05 -14.13
C ALA A 26 8.63 10.38 -13.35
N ALA A 27 8.75 11.51 -14.03
CA ALA A 27 8.94 12.81 -13.37
C ALA A 27 7.65 13.28 -12.66
N ALA A 28 6.49 12.98 -13.23
CA ALA A 28 5.22 13.20 -12.53
C ALA A 28 5.08 12.28 -11.31
N TYR A 29 5.52 11.03 -11.43
CA TYR A 29 5.47 10.06 -10.34
C TYR A 29 6.39 10.42 -9.17
N ASP A 30 7.61 10.91 -9.44
CA ASP A 30 8.52 11.35 -8.38
C ASP A 30 7.91 12.48 -7.54
N ARG A 31 7.30 13.48 -8.19
CA ARG A 31 6.57 14.56 -7.49
C ARG A 31 5.37 14.04 -6.69
N TYR A 32 4.66 13.05 -7.21
CA TYR A 32 3.57 12.39 -6.49
C TYR A 32 4.09 11.69 -5.23
N VAL A 33 5.22 10.97 -5.31
CA VAL A 33 5.84 10.29 -4.17
C VAL A 33 6.26 11.30 -3.10
N GLU A 34 6.92 12.40 -3.49
CA GLU A 34 7.31 13.48 -2.56
C GLU A 34 6.11 14.05 -1.79
N ALA A 35 4.96 14.18 -2.46
CA ALA A 35 3.74 14.68 -1.83
C ALA A 35 3.02 13.65 -0.94
N VAL A 36 3.08 12.36 -1.29
CA VAL A 36 2.28 11.30 -0.62
C VAL A 36 2.99 10.66 0.56
N VAL A 37 4.32 10.52 0.53
CA VAL A 37 5.08 9.89 1.62
C VAL A 37 4.82 10.56 2.99
N PRO A 38 4.75 11.91 3.10
CA PRO A 38 4.41 12.56 4.37
C PRO A 38 3.01 12.18 4.89
N THR A 39 2.02 12.04 4.00
CA THR A 39 0.66 11.62 4.38
C THR A 39 0.65 10.19 4.91
N ILE A 40 1.35 9.27 4.23
CA ILE A 40 1.50 7.89 4.70
C ILE A 40 2.09 7.86 6.12
N GLN A 41 3.16 8.62 6.35
CA GLN A 41 3.83 8.69 7.65
C GLN A 41 2.95 9.30 8.74
N ALA A 42 2.16 10.32 8.41
CA ALA A 42 1.23 10.96 9.36
C ALA A 42 0.16 9.98 9.89
N HIS A 43 -0.19 8.97 9.10
CA HIS A 43 -1.13 7.90 9.48
C HIS A 43 -0.41 6.63 9.98
N GLN A 44 0.86 6.74 10.37
CA GLN A 44 1.69 5.62 10.87
C GLN A 44 1.91 4.50 9.85
N GLY A 45 1.76 4.82 8.55
CA GLY A 45 2.01 3.88 7.47
C GLY A 45 3.49 3.59 7.29
N LYS A 46 3.81 2.31 7.08
CA LYS A 46 5.15 1.78 6.83
C LYS A 46 5.20 1.15 5.45
N VAL A 47 6.00 1.70 4.55
CA VAL A 47 6.24 1.12 3.22
C VAL A 47 7.05 -0.17 3.38
N LEU A 48 6.45 -1.30 3.02
CA LEU A 48 7.10 -2.62 3.03
C LEU A 48 7.69 -2.98 1.67
N VAL A 49 6.98 -2.62 0.60
CA VAL A 49 7.35 -2.91 -0.79
C VAL A 49 7.09 -1.67 -1.64
N ALA A 50 8.03 -1.32 -2.51
CA ALA A 50 7.89 -0.29 -3.54
C ALA A 50 8.87 -0.59 -4.70
N THR A 51 8.47 -1.45 -5.64
CA THR A 51 9.36 -1.97 -6.70
C THR A 51 8.65 -2.13 -8.03
N GLU A 52 9.40 -2.00 -9.12
CA GLU A 52 8.99 -2.38 -10.50
C GLU A 52 9.64 -3.70 -10.94
N ASP A 53 10.64 -4.16 -10.20
CA ASP A 53 11.28 -5.45 -10.42
C ASP A 53 10.45 -6.55 -9.75
N VAL A 54 9.59 -7.19 -10.56
CA VAL A 54 8.61 -8.20 -10.11
C VAL A 54 8.81 -9.49 -10.88
N GLN A 55 9.04 -10.58 -10.17
CA GLN A 55 9.03 -11.93 -10.72
C GLN A 55 7.60 -12.50 -10.71
N VAL A 56 7.04 -12.75 -11.89
CA VAL A 56 5.72 -13.40 -12.02
C VAL A 56 5.88 -14.92 -11.88
N ILE A 57 5.27 -15.49 -10.83
CA ILE A 57 5.30 -16.94 -10.58
C ILE A 57 4.16 -17.67 -11.31
N ALA A 58 2.97 -17.05 -11.39
CA ALA A 58 1.80 -17.59 -12.08
C ALA A 58 0.82 -16.48 -12.50
N GLY A 59 0.05 -16.75 -13.55
CA GLY A 59 -0.92 -15.82 -14.13
C GLY A 59 -0.28 -14.74 -15.01
N ASP A 60 -1.11 -13.90 -15.61
CA ASP A 60 -0.67 -12.73 -16.35
C ASP A 60 -0.83 -11.48 -15.49
N VAL A 61 0.30 -10.82 -15.23
CA VAL A 61 0.33 -9.55 -14.52
C VAL A 61 0.93 -8.54 -15.49
N ALA A 62 0.11 -7.60 -15.97
CA ALA A 62 0.60 -6.51 -16.81
C ALA A 62 1.66 -5.74 -16.02
N HIS A 63 2.92 -5.80 -16.48
CA HIS A 63 4.08 -5.26 -15.77
C HIS A 63 3.83 -3.84 -15.22
N GLY A 64 4.23 -3.61 -13.98
CA GLY A 64 4.01 -2.37 -13.27
C GLY A 64 4.67 -2.35 -11.90
N ARG A 65 4.57 -1.20 -11.24
CA ARG A 65 5.06 -0.97 -9.88
C ARG A 65 4.09 -1.58 -8.87
N ILE A 66 4.62 -2.31 -7.90
CA ILE A 66 3.89 -2.81 -6.73
C ILE A 66 4.27 -1.99 -5.51
N VAL A 67 3.27 -1.53 -4.77
CA VAL A 67 3.45 -0.84 -3.48
C VAL A 67 2.60 -1.54 -2.41
N VAL A 68 3.23 -1.85 -1.28
CA VAL A 68 2.58 -2.39 -0.08
C VAL A 68 2.93 -1.50 1.10
N VAL A 69 1.91 -0.98 1.77
CA VAL A 69 2.04 -0.16 2.98
C VAL A 69 1.26 -0.82 4.11
N GLU A 70 1.92 -1.02 5.24
CA GLU A 70 1.33 -1.52 6.48
C GLU A 70 0.92 -0.36 7.37
N PHE A 71 -0.29 -0.42 7.93
CA PHE A 71 -0.83 0.51 8.90
C PHE A 71 -1.19 -0.24 10.19
N PRO A 72 -1.24 0.43 11.36
CA PRO A 72 -1.62 -0.20 12.62
C PRO A 72 -2.97 -0.90 12.53
N SER A 73 -3.96 -0.28 11.87
CA SER A 73 -5.27 -0.87 11.60
C SER A 73 -5.80 -0.52 10.20
N VAL A 74 -6.89 -1.19 9.79
CA VAL A 74 -7.62 -0.82 8.57
C VAL A 74 -8.21 0.59 8.67
N ALA A 75 -8.60 1.04 9.86
CA ALA A 75 -9.14 2.39 10.03
C ALA A 75 -8.08 3.47 9.77
N ASP A 76 -6.83 3.23 10.19
CA ASP A 76 -5.71 4.15 9.92
C ASP A 76 -5.38 4.22 8.43
N ALA A 77 -5.55 3.11 7.70
CA ALA A 77 -5.35 3.05 6.26
C ALA A 77 -6.46 3.76 5.45
N GLU A 78 -7.63 3.97 6.04
CA GLU A 78 -8.80 4.61 5.39
C GLU A 78 -8.96 6.10 5.75
N ALA A 79 -8.24 6.57 6.76
CA ALA A 79 -8.28 7.95 7.27
C ALA A 79 -7.51 8.92 6.38
#